data_AF-A0A2N2M4G5-F1
#
_entry.id   AF-A0A2N2M4G5-F1
#
_cell.length_a   1.000
_cell.length_b   1.000
_cell.length_c   1.000
_cell.angle_alpha   90.00
_cell.angle_beta   90.00
_cell.angle_gamma   90.00
#
_symmetry.space_group_name_H-M   'P 1'
#
loop_
_entity.id
_entity.type
_entity.pdbx_description
1 polymer ?
#
loop_
_entity_poly.entity_id
_entity_poly.type
_entity_poly.pdbx_seq_one_letter_code
_entity_poly.pdbx_strand_id
1 'polypeptide(L)' 'MNNETLNTREFAALVRVDPQTIRRALCVNGHYLGLKPLKLPNHRLLWPGNQARELAGAVR' A
#
# COMPACT_ATOMS: atom_id res chain seq x y z
N MET A 1 4.32 18.31 -7.39
CA MET A 1 4.70 16.89 -7.20
C MET A 1 3.72 16.27 -6.22
N ASN A 2 2.60 15.75 -6.71
CA ASN A 2 1.55 15.19 -5.86
C ASN A 2 2.01 13.80 -5.42
N ASN A 3 2.62 13.71 -4.25
CA ASN A 3 2.94 12.42 -3.63
C ASN A 3 1.66 11.89 -3.00
N GLU A 4 0.72 11.45 -3.84
CA GLU A 4 -0.57 10.94 -3.40
C GLU A 4 -0.31 9.71 -2.52
N THR A 5 -0.74 9.80 -1.27
CA THR A 5 -0.67 8.68 -0.34
C THR A 5 -2.01 7.98 -0.35
N LEU A 6 -1.99 6.66 -0.41
CA LEU A 6 -3.17 5.82 -0.53
C LEU A 6 -3.49 5.16 0.80
N ASN A 7 -4.76 4.97 1.08
CA ASN A 7 -5.16 4.12 2.19
C ASN A 7 -5.03 2.63 1.79
N THR A 8 -5.07 1.72 2.78
CA THR A 8 -4.96 0.26 2.49
C THR A 8 -6.04 -0.26 1.54
N ARG A 9 -7.24 0.33 1.52
CA ARG A 9 -8.32 -0.10 0.61
C ARG A 9 -8.05 0.32 -0.84
N GLU A 10 -7.60 1.56 -1.04
CA GLU A 10 -7.20 2.06 -2.37
C GLU A 10 -6.01 1.30 -2.90
N PHE A 11 -5.01 1.06 -2.04
CA PHE A 11 -3.87 0.23 -2.38
C PHE A 11 -4.31 -1.18 -2.79
N ALA A 12 -5.17 -1.82 -1.99
CA ALA A 12 -5.73 -3.13 -2.29
C ALA A 12 -6.50 -3.18 -3.62
N ALA A 13 -7.28 -2.13 -3.93
CA ALA A 13 -7.99 -2.00 -5.20
C ALA A 13 -7.02 -1.90 -6.39
N LEU A 14 -5.91 -1.16 -6.25
CA LEU A 14 -4.88 -1.06 -7.30
C LEU A 14 -4.21 -2.40 -7.60
N VAL A 15 -3.81 -3.14 -6.57
CA VAL A 15 -3.15 -4.45 -6.73
C VAL A 15 -4.15 -5.61 -6.89
N ARG A 16 -5.46 -5.31 -6.95
CA ARG A 16 -6.58 -6.28 -7.06
C ARG A 16 -6.50 -7.42 -6.04
N VAL A 17 -6.20 -7.09 -4.79
CA VAL A 17 -6.05 -8.05 -3.69
C VAL A 17 -6.97 -7.66 -2.54
N ASP A 18 -7.31 -8.62 -1.68
CA ASP A 18 -8.06 -8.32 -0.46
C ASP A 18 -7.22 -7.50 0.56
N PRO A 19 -7.75 -6.41 1.14
CA PRO A 19 -7.04 -5.60 2.14
C PRO A 19 -6.52 -6.40 3.35
N GLN A 20 -7.20 -7.50 3.71
CA GLN A 20 -6.82 -8.37 4.82
C GLN A 20 -5.56 -9.17 4.51
N THR A 21 -5.36 -9.58 3.25
CA THR A 21 -4.10 -10.20 2.79
C THR A 21 -2.93 -9.25 2.95
N ILE A 22 -3.11 -7.98 2.58
CA ILE A 22 -2.07 -6.94 2.72
C ILE A 22 -1.72 -6.73 4.19
N ARG A 23 -2.72 -6.65 5.07
CA ARG A 23 -2.49 -6.55 6.53
C ARG A 23 -1.75 -7.77 7.06
N ARG A 24 -2.12 -8.98 6.65
CA ARG A 24 -1.45 -10.22 7.06
C ARG A 24 0.01 -10.22 6.61
N ALA A 25 0.26 -9.92 5.34
CA ALA A 25 1.62 -9.85 4.80
C ALA A 25 2.46 -8.77 5.51
N LEU A 26 1.86 -7.62 5.83
CA LEU A 26 2.53 -6.59 6.62
C LEU A 26 2.90 -7.08 8.03
N CYS A 27 2.03 -7.83 8.70
CA CYS A 27 2.33 -8.38 10.02
C CYS A 27 3.41 -9.47 9.98
N VAL A 28 3.41 -10.33 8.95
CA VAL A 28 4.35 -11.45 8.84
C VAL A 28 5.71 -11.00 8.31
N ASN A 29 5.72 -10.18 7.26
CA ASN A 29 6.93 -9.80 6.53
C ASN A 29 7.41 -8.37 6.88
N GLY A 30 6.59 -7.55 7.55
CA GLY A 30 6.89 -6.14 7.80
C GLY A 30 6.76 -5.22 6.58
N HIS A 31 6.41 -5.77 5.43
CA HIS A 31 6.23 -5.05 4.16
C HIS A 31 5.31 -5.85 3.23
N TYR A 32 4.79 -5.22 2.18
CA TYR A 32 4.04 -5.90 1.14
C TYR A 32 4.63 -5.56 -0.22
N LEU A 33 5.14 -6.59 -0.93
CA LEU A 33 5.76 -6.44 -2.25
C LEU A 33 6.84 -5.34 -2.29
N GLY A 34 7.70 -5.30 -1.26
CA GLY A 34 8.74 -4.28 -1.08
C GLY A 34 8.27 -2.92 -0.54
N LEU A 35 6.95 -2.66 -0.50
CA LEU A 35 6.40 -1.40 -0.01
C LEU A 35 6.20 -1.40 1.50
N LYS A 36 6.61 -0.31 2.14
CA LYS A 36 6.44 -0.07 3.58
C LYS A 36 5.40 1.04 3.79
N PRO A 37 4.31 0.76 4.52
CA PRO A 37 3.34 1.79 4.85
C PRO A 37 3.86 2.69 5.97
N LEU A 38 3.47 3.96 5.93
CA LEU A 38 3.63 4.89 7.03
C LEU A 38 2.50 4.67 8.05
N LYS A 39 2.87 4.37 9.30
CA LYS A 39 1.93 4.28 10.42
C LYS A 39 1.62 5.69 10.91
N LEU A 40 0.35 6.08 10.79
CA LEU A 40 -0.14 7.34 11.34
C LEU A 40 -0.49 7.18 12.83
N PRO A 41 -0.51 8.29 13.61
CA PRO A 41 -0.92 8.28 15.01
C PRO A 41 -2.38 7.87 15.22
N ASN A 42 -3.22 7.92 14.18
CA ASN A 42 -4.60 7.44 14.21
C ASN A 42 -4.73 5.93 13.88
N HIS A 43 -3.65 5.16 14.00
CA HIS A 43 -3.56 3.72 13.70
C HIS A 43 -3.87 3.34 12.24
N ARG A 44 -3.95 4.31 11.31
CA ARG A 44 -4.10 4.02 9.88
C ARG A 44 -2.74 3.81 9.22
N LEU A 45 -2.77 3.07 8.12
CA LEU A 45 -1.63 2.81 7.25
C LEU A 45 -1.77 3.65 5.99
N LEU A 46 -0.74 4.45 5.70
CA LEU A 46 -0.60 5.19 4.45
C LEU A 46 0.41 4.51 3.55
N TRP A 47 -0.01 4.18 2.34
CA TRP A 47 0.82 3.59 1.30
C TRP A 47 1.31 4.67 0.34
N PRO A 48 2.56 4.59 -0.14
CA PRO A 48 3.07 5.52 -1.14
C PRO A 48 2.39 5.24 -2.49
N GLY A 49 1.53 6.17 -2.96
CA GLY A 49 0.69 5.94 -4.14
C GLY A 49 1.47 5.83 -5.45
N ASN A 50 2.55 6.58 -5.59
CA ASN A 50 3.42 6.49 -6.78
C ASN A 50 4.03 5.09 -6.92
N GLN A 51 4.64 4.57 -5.85
CA GLN A 51 5.22 3.23 -5.86
C GLN A 51 4.14 2.13 -5.95
N ALA A 52 2.96 2.36 -5.38
CA ALA A 52 1.84 1.43 -5.52
C ALA A 52 1.36 1.30 -6.97
N ARG A 53 1.31 2.41 -7.72
CA ARG A 53 0.94 2.40 -9.15
C ARG A 53 2.01 1.73 -10.01
N GLU A 54 3.28 2.00 -9.72
CA GLU A 54 4.42 1.33 -10.37
C GLU A 54 4.35 -0.18 -10.15
N LEU A 55 4.13 -0.62 -8.91
CA LEU A 55 3.96 -2.03 -8.57
C LEU A 55 2.75 -2.67 -9.27
N ALA A 56 1.65 -1.93 -9.42
CA ALA A 56 0.46 -2.40 -10.15
C ALA A 56 0.67 -2.45 -11.68
N GLY A 57 1.85 -2.05 -12.19
CA GLY A 57 2.13 -1.98 -13.62
C GLY A 57 1.39 -0.84 -14.34
N ALA A 58 0.87 0.14 -13.60
CA ALA A 58 0.10 1.27 -14.14
C ALA A 58 1.00 2.41 -14.65
N VAL A 59 2.31 2.33 -14.40
CA VAL A 59 3.32 3.27 -14.93
C VAL A 59 4.26 2.45 -15.82
N ARG A 60 4.17 2.66 -17.13
CA ARG A 60 5.13 2.14 -18.12
C ARG A 60 5.88 3.31 -18.73
#